data_AF-A0A6A3GGL1-F1
#
_entry.id   AF-A0A6A3GGL1-F1
#
_cell.length_a   1.000
_cell.length_b   1.000
_cell.length_c   1.000
_cell.angle_alpha   90.00
_cell.angle_beta   90.00
_cell.angle_gamma   90.00
#
_symmetry.space_group_name_H-M   'P 1'
#
loop_
_entity.id
_entity.type
_entity.pdbx_description
1 polymer ?
#
loop_
_entity_poly.entity_id
_entity_poly.type
_entity_poly.pdbx_seq_one_letter_code
_entity_poly.pdbx_strand_id
1 'polypeptide(L)'
;MNRTFARRMLVTDVIPAIKAKWPQDQKATLIRIEQDNARPHVLEEDAEVLAAGRADGWNIRLKNQPSQSPDLNCLDLGYFCSIQSLQSHTSPRTTEDLIKEVELTFAETTAETLNKTFLTLQLVMKEIMTNEGRNNYRLPRIHKDKLINAGQLPTTLMCDAEILFSAHSAIAMLSVEQIYAEQLRAAQPRP
;
A
#
# COMPACT_ATOMS: atom_id res chain seq x y z
N MET A 1 -16.89 -3.30 10.47
CA MET A 1 -16.31 -1.94 10.52
C MET A 1 -17.12 -1.01 9.63
N ASN A 2 -17.31 0.26 10.01
CA ASN A 2 -17.97 1.29 9.16
C ASN A 2 -17.06 2.53 9.04
N ARG A 3 -17.40 3.46 8.14
CA ARG A 3 -16.57 4.65 7.85
C ARG A 3 -16.35 5.57 9.04
N THR A 4 -17.38 5.80 9.83
CA THR A 4 -17.28 6.62 11.05
C THR A 4 -16.28 6.02 12.03
N PHE A 5 -16.34 4.69 12.22
CA PHE A 5 -15.42 3.99 13.11
C PHE A 5 -13.99 3.98 12.57
N ALA A 6 -13.80 3.74 11.26
CA ALA A 6 -12.49 3.77 10.62
C ALA A 6 -11.85 5.17 10.73
N ARG A 7 -12.62 6.24 10.47
CA ARG A 7 -12.18 7.61 10.67
C ARG A 7 -11.75 7.87 12.11
N ARG A 8 -12.58 7.47 13.08
CA ARG A 8 -12.27 7.62 14.50
C ARG A 8 -10.92 6.97 14.82
N MET A 9 -10.70 5.71 14.41
CA MET A 9 -9.42 5.02 14.63
C MET A 9 -8.24 5.76 14.00
N LEU A 10 -8.39 6.28 12.78
CA LEU A 10 -7.33 7.06 12.12
C LEU A 10 -6.95 8.30 12.94
N VAL A 11 -7.95 9.04 13.42
CA VAL A 11 -7.77 10.30 14.13
C VAL A 11 -7.29 10.09 15.58
N THR A 12 -7.84 9.10 16.29
CA THR A 12 -7.56 8.91 17.72
C THR A 12 -6.39 7.99 18.01
N ASP A 13 -6.09 7.05 17.10
CA ASP A 13 -5.14 5.98 17.38
C ASP A 13 -3.95 6.04 16.40
N VAL A 14 -4.21 5.95 15.09
CA VAL A 14 -3.16 5.78 14.07
C VAL A 14 -2.30 7.03 13.89
N ILE A 15 -2.90 8.19 13.62
CA ILE A 15 -2.16 9.44 13.41
C ILE A 15 -1.35 9.82 14.65
N PRO A 16 -1.91 9.79 15.89
CA PRO A 16 -1.13 10.05 17.09
C PRO A 16 0.05 9.09 17.26
N ALA A 17 -0.14 7.79 16.98
CA ALA A 17 0.94 6.81 17.06
C ALA A 17 2.06 7.08 16.04
N ILE A 18 1.71 7.49 14.81
CA ILE A 18 2.69 7.94 13.81
C ILE A 18 3.44 9.16 14.32
N LYS A 19 2.74 10.20 14.78
CA LYS A 19 3.38 11.42 15.30
C LYS A 19 4.34 11.14 16.45
N ALA A 20 4.02 10.17 17.31
CA ALA A 20 4.85 9.79 18.45
C ALA A 20 6.11 9.00 18.07
N LYS A 21 6.06 8.19 17.00
CA LYS A 21 7.14 7.27 16.61
C LYS A 21 7.97 7.73 15.41
N TRP A 22 7.41 8.58 14.55
CA TRP A 22 8.07 9.03 13.32
C TRP A 22 9.17 10.06 13.60
N PRO A 23 10.29 10.05 12.84
CA PRO A 23 11.34 11.06 12.98
C PRO A 23 10.80 12.49 12.85
N GLN A 24 11.00 13.30 13.89
CA GLN A 24 10.39 14.64 14.00
C GLN A 24 10.95 15.63 12.97
N ASP A 25 12.20 15.46 12.56
CA ASP A 25 12.86 16.21 11.49
C ASP A 25 12.21 15.97 10.10
N GLN A 26 11.50 14.85 9.95
CA GLN A 26 10.79 14.49 8.72
C GLN A 26 9.30 14.86 8.73
N LYS A 27 8.79 15.51 9.79
CA LYS A 27 7.34 15.75 9.94
C LYS A 27 6.68 16.50 8.78
N ALA A 28 7.42 17.40 8.13
CA ALA A 28 6.93 18.19 6.99
C ALA A 28 6.99 17.43 5.65
N THR A 29 7.71 16.29 5.61
CA THR A 29 7.74 15.43 4.42
C THR A 29 6.39 14.74 4.26
N LEU A 30 6.04 14.41 3.01
CA LEU A 30 4.77 13.75 2.74
C LEU A 30 4.79 12.32 3.27
N ILE A 31 3.98 12.06 4.30
CA ILE A 31 3.75 10.72 4.85
C ILE A 31 2.40 10.24 4.34
N ARG A 32 2.38 9.08 3.66
CA ARG A 32 1.15 8.49 3.15
C ARG A 32 0.68 7.36 4.07
N ILE A 33 -0.55 7.47 4.56
CA ILE A 33 -1.30 6.34 5.09
C ILE A 33 -2.05 5.72 3.92
N GLU A 34 -1.76 4.48 3.59
CA GLU A 34 -2.39 3.78 2.49
C GLU A 34 -3.48 2.82 3.03
N GLN A 35 -4.60 2.73 2.31
CA GLN A 35 -5.70 1.79 2.56
C GLN A 35 -6.31 1.34 1.23
N ASP A 36 -6.96 0.18 1.20
CA ASP A 36 -7.72 -0.25 0.03
C ASP A 36 -9.00 0.60 -0.16
N ASN A 37 -9.73 0.39 -1.26
CA ASN A 37 -10.97 1.11 -1.55
C ASN A 37 -12.24 0.39 -1.07
N ALA A 38 -12.19 -0.39 0.02
CA ALA A 38 -13.36 -1.04 0.58
C ALA A 38 -14.42 -0.02 1.02
N ARG A 39 -15.71 -0.37 0.90
CA ARG A 39 -16.82 0.53 1.25
C ARG A 39 -16.70 1.24 2.61
N PRO A 40 -16.26 0.59 3.70
CA PRO A 40 -16.15 1.26 5.00
C PRO A 40 -14.93 2.19 5.10
N HIS A 41 -14.06 2.29 4.09
CA HIS A 41 -12.88 3.13 4.18
C HIS A 41 -13.18 4.61 3.96
N VAL A 42 -12.29 5.42 4.52
CA VAL A 42 -12.39 6.87 4.54
C VAL A 42 -11.97 7.44 3.19
N LEU A 43 -12.51 8.59 2.79
CA LEU A 43 -12.10 9.23 1.54
C LEU A 43 -10.74 9.91 1.73
N GLU A 44 -9.92 10.00 0.68
CA GLU A 44 -8.60 10.66 0.74
C GLU A 44 -8.69 12.10 1.29
N GLU A 45 -9.77 12.81 0.94
CA GLU A 45 -10.01 14.21 1.31
C GLU A 45 -10.93 14.37 2.54
N ASP A 46 -11.04 13.35 3.39
CA ASP A 46 -11.83 13.45 4.62
C ASP A 46 -11.28 14.53 5.55
N ALA A 47 -12.12 15.53 5.85
CA ALA A 47 -11.71 16.76 6.51
C ALA A 47 -11.12 16.52 7.91
N GLU A 48 -11.65 15.55 8.67
CA GLU A 48 -11.18 15.27 10.02
C GLU A 48 -9.80 14.59 10.00
N VAL A 49 -9.61 13.64 9.07
CA VAL A 49 -8.30 12.96 8.88
C VAL A 49 -7.25 13.95 8.37
N LEU A 50 -7.60 14.81 7.41
CA LEU A 50 -6.71 15.85 6.92
C LEU A 50 -6.32 16.85 8.01
N ALA A 51 -7.26 17.29 8.84
CA ALA A 51 -6.98 18.19 9.95
C ALA A 51 -6.02 17.55 10.95
N ALA A 52 -6.28 16.31 11.38
CA ALA A 52 -5.42 15.57 12.29
C ALA A 52 -4.00 15.35 11.72
N GLY A 53 -3.92 14.98 10.43
CA GLY A 53 -2.67 14.71 9.73
C GLY A 53 -1.83 15.95 9.41
N ARG A 54 -2.44 17.14 9.38
CA ARG A 54 -1.77 18.43 9.12
C ARG A 54 -1.49 19.26 10.37
N ALA A 55 -2.09 18.93 11.50
CA ALA A 55 -1.83 19.62 12.76
C ALA A 55 -0.34 19.57 13.13
N ASP A 56 0.16 20.62 13.80
CA ASP A 56 1.53 20.72 14.34
C ASP A 56 2.67 20.70 13.28
N GLY A 57 2.33 21.04 12.04
CA GLY A 57 3.26 21.07 10.91
C GLY A 57 3.55 19.70 10.31
N TRP A 58 2.71 18.70 10.61
CA TRP A 58 2.76 17.39 9.96
C TRP A 58 2.21 17.47 8.52
N ASN A 59 2.67 16.57 7.66
CA ASN A 59 2.13 16.40 6.30
C ASN A 59 1.74 14.94 6.07
N ILE A 60 0.84 14.44 6.92
CA ILE A 60 0.27 13.10 6.80
C ILE A 60 -0.99 13.18 5.92
N ARG A 61 -1.07 12.31 4.91
CA ARG A 61 -2.22 12.23 3.99
C ARG A 61 -2.67 10.80 3.79
N LEU A 62 -3.97 10.61 3.63
CA LEU A 62 -4.54 9.32 3.28
C LEU A 62 -4.43 9.10 1.77
N LYS A 63 -4.21 7.86 1.36
CA LYS A 63 -4.20 7.44 -0.03
C LYS A 63 -5.00 6.14 -0.18
N ASN A 64 -5.97 6.15 -1.07
CA ASN A 64 -6.74 4.96 -1.40
C ASN A 64 -6.08 4.29 -2.60
N GLN A 65 -5.90 2.97 -2.49
CA GLN A 65 -5.35 2.18 -3.57
C GLN A 65 -6.36 2.00 -4.71
N PRO A 66 -5.88 1.75 -5.94
CA PRO A 66 -6.73 1.29 -7.02
C PRO A 66 -7.54 0.05 -6.63
N SER A 67 -8.76 -0.06 -7.18
CA SER A 67 -9.61 -1.23 -6.95
C SER A 67 -8.96 -2.50 -7.52
N GLN A 68 -9.13 -3.63 -6.81
CA GLN A 68 -8.65 -4.95 -7.25
C GLN A 68 -7.12 -5.07 -7.36
N SER A 69 -6.37 -4.29 -6.58
CA SER A 69 -4.90 -4.34 -6.55
C SER A 69 -4.34 -4.75 -5.18
N PRO A 70 -4.64 -5.97 -4.69
CA PRO A 70 -4.10 -6.47 -3.42
C PRO A 70 -2.57 -6.62 -3.46
N ASP A 71 -2.01 -6.78 -4.66
CA ASP A 71 -0.57 -6.80 -4.93
C ASP A 71 0.11 -5.45 -4.68
N LEU A 72 -0.65 -4.35 -4.58
CA LEU A 72 -0.15 -3.04 -4.17
C LEU A 72 -0.22 -2.80 -2.66
N ASN A 73 -0.84 -3.70 -1.89
CA ASN A 73 -0.95 -3.58 -0.43
C ASN A 73 0.21 -4.27 0.28
N CYS A 74 1.05 -3.45 0.93
CA CYS A 74 2.20 -3.94 1.70
C CYS A 74 1.78 -4.92 2.83
N LEU A 75 0.60 -4.73 3.43
CA LEU A 75 0.09 -5.63 4.46
C LEU A 75 -0.27 -7.00 3.88
N ASP A 76 -0.96 -7.03 2.74
CA ASP A 76 -1.32 -8.28 2.05
C ASP A 76 -0.08 -8.99 1.51
N LEU A 77 0.90 -8.25 0.98
CA LEU A 77 2.13 -8.82 0.41
C LEU A 77 3.07 -9.47 1.44
N GLY A 78 2.98 -9.08 2.72
CA GLY A 78 3.98 -9.48 3.71
C GLY A 78 3.41 -9.73 5.10
N TYR A 79 2.91 -8.68 5.75
CA TYR A 79 2.59 -8.75 7.18
C TYR A 79 1.46 -9.77 7.48
N PHE A 80 0.40 -9.79 6.68
CA PHE A 80 -0.67 -10.80 6.84
C PHE A 80 -0.20 -12.19 6.44
N CYS A 81 0.68 -12.32 5.44
CA CYS A 81 1.31 -13.60 5.11
C CYS A 81 2.15 -14.14 6.29
N SER A 82 2.84 -13.30 7.06
CA SER A 82 3.57 -13.77 8.25
C SER A 82 2.64 -14.28 9.34
N ILE A 83 1.50 -13.61 9.58
CA ILE A 83 0.50 -14.10 10.56
C ILE A 83 -0.08 -15.44 10.11
N GLN A 84 -0.45 -15.57 8.83
CA GLN A 84 -0.96 -16.82 8.27
C GLN A 84 0.07 -17.96 8.35
N SER A 85 1.35 -17.66 8.13
CA SER A 85 2.43 -18.64 8.29
C SER A 85 2.53 -19.10 9.74
N LEU A 86 2.40 -18.20 10.72
CA LEU A 86 2.40 -18.55 12.13
C LEU A 86 1.20 -19.46 12.47
N GLN A 87 0.02 -19.11 11.97
CA GLN A 87 -1.21 -19.91 12.13
C GLN A 87 -1.11 -21.32 11.55
N SER A 88 -0.23 -21.56 10.57
CA SER A 88 0.01 -22.92 10.04
C SER A 88 0.82 -23.79 11.02
N HIS A 89 1.49 -23.17 12.00
CA HIS A 89 2.26 -23.83 13.05
C HIS A 89 1.58 -23.78 14.42
N THR A 90 0.54 -22.97 14.59
CA THR A 90 -0.26 -22.86 15.82
C THR A 90 -1.69 -23.36 15.59
N SER A 91 -2.51 -23.38 16.63
CA SER A 91 -3.93 -23.78 16.51
C SER A 91 -4.77 -22.95 17.50
N PRO A 92 -4.94 -21.64 17.23
CA PRO A 92 -5.69 -20.75 18.11
C PRO A 92 -7.14 -21.21 18.18
N ARG A 93 -7.72 -21.24 19.38
CA ARG A 93 -9.10 -21.72 19.61
C ARG A 93 -10.03 -20.63 20.12
N THR A 94 -9.47 -19.50 20.55
CA THR A 94 -10.19 -18.38 21.13
C THR A 94 -9.79 -17.06 20.48
N THR A 95 -10.60 -16.02 20.70
CA THR A 95 -10.25 -14.67 20.27
C THR A 95 -8.98 -14.18 20.96
N GLU A 96 -8.79 -14.54 22.23
CA GLU A 96 -7.61 -14.21 23.03
C GLU A 96 -6.34 -14.85 22.46
N ASP A 97 -6.43 -16.09 21.97
CA ASP A 97 -5.31 -16.76 21.28
C ASP A 97 -4.93 -16.00 20.00
N LEU A 98 -5.93 -15.58 19.22
CA LEU A 98 -5.70 -14.82 17.98
C LEU A 98 -5.05 -13.45 18.28
N ILE A 99 -5.52 -12.74 19.31
CA ILE A 99 -4.92 -11.46 19.73
C ILE A 99 -3.45 -11.68 20.10
N LYS A 100 -3.17 -12.71 20.91
CA LYS A 100 -1.80 -13.03 21.32
C LYS A 100 -0.89 -13.35 20.14
N GLU A 101 -1.37 -14.11 19.15
CA GLU A 101 -0.59 -14.42 17.95
C GLU A 101 -0.28 -13.17 17.11
N VAL A 102 -1.24 -12.25 16.99
CA VAL A 102 -1.03 -10.97 16.29
C VAL A 102 -0.01 -10.11 17.05
N GLU A 103 -0.10 -10.03 18.37
CA GLU A 103 0.86 -9.31 19.21
C GLU A 103 2.27 -9.90 19.12
N LEU A 104 2.40 -11.23 19.12
CA LEU A 104 3.68 -11.92 18.92
C LEU A 104 4.26 -11.63 17.54
N THR A 105 3.46 -11.78 16.48
CA THR A 105 3.91 -11.49 15.11
C THR A 105 4.36 -10.03 14.97
N PHE A 106 3.64 -9.10 15.59
CA PHE A 106 4.01 -7.69 15.62
C PHE A 106 5.37 -7.50 16.33
N ALA A 107 5.55 -8.12 17.49
CA ALA A 107 6.79 -8.02 18.27
C ALA A 107 8.00 -8.64 17.56
N GLU A 108 7.80 -9.72 16.80
CA GLU A 108 8.85 -10.39 16.01
C GLU A 108 9.13 -9.70 14.67
N THR A 109 8.25 -8.82 14.21
CA THR A 109 8.43 -8.11 12.95
C THR A 109 9.56 -7.09 13.06
N THR A 110 10.63 -7.32 12.31
CA THR A 110 11.80 -6.44 12.27
C THR A 110 11.72 -5.43 11.12
N ALA A 111 12.48 -4.34 11.23
CA ALA A 111 12.66 -3.38 10.14
C ALA A 111 13.21 -4.05 8.87
N GLU A 112 14.04 -5.09 9.01
CA GLU A 112 14.57 -5.87 7.91
C GLU A 112 13.47 -6.68 7.19
N THR A 113 12.59 -7.35 7.95
CA THR A 113 11.43 -8.06 7.40
C THR A 113 10.50 -7.10 6.66
N LEU A 114 10.22 -5.93 7.24
CA LEU A 114 9.42 -4.90 6.57
C LEU A 114 10.10 -4.39 5.30
N ASN A 115 11.42 -4.17 5.32
CA ASN A 115 12.17 -3.75 4.15
C ASN A 115 12.05 -4.78 3.01
N LYS A 116 12.11 -6.09 3.31
CA LYS A 116 11.89 -7.15 2.31
C LYS A 116 10.52 -7.01 1.63
N THR A 117 9.47 -6.67 2.38
CA THR A 117 8.11 -6.46 1.88
C THR A 117 8.02 -5.19 1.04
N PHE A 118 8.59 -4.07 1.48
CA PHE A 118 8.62 -2.84 0.68
C PHE A 118 9.39 -3.00 -0.63
N LEU A 119 10.48 -3.78 -0.64
CA LEU A 119 11.18 -4.13 -1.88
C LEU A 119 10.33 -5.02 -2.77
N THR A 120 9.54 -5.97 -2.21
CA THR A 120 8.56 -6.74 -2.99
C THR A 120 7.54 -5.82 -3.64
N LEU A 121 6.98 -4.87 -2.90
CA LEU A 121 6.02 -3.89 -3.42
C LEU A 121 6.61 -3.07 -4.59
N GLN A 122 7.86 -2.62 -4.47
CA GLN A 122 8.54 -1.91 -5.56
C GLN A 122 8.75 -2.79 -6.79
N LEU A 123 9.08 -4.08 -6.61
CA LEU A 123 9.18 -5.03 -7.74
C LEU A 123 7.80 -5.25 -8.39
N VAL A 124 6.73 -5.39 -7.61
CA VAL A 124 5.36 -5.46 -8.12
C VAL A 124 5.04 -4.23 -8.97
N MET A 125 5.32 -3.03 -8.47
CA MET A 125 5.08 -1.79 -9.23
C MET A 125 5.85 -1.77 -10.55
N LYS A 126 7.11 -2.22 -10.57
CA LYS A 126 7.90 -2.34 -11.82
C LYS A 126 7.27 -3.33 -12.81
N GLU A 127 6.79 -4.47 -12.33
CA GLU A 127 6.12 -5.45 -13.19
C GLU A 127 4.79 -4.93 -13.72
N ILE A 128 3.98 -4.27 -12.89
CA ILE A 128 2.73 -3.64 -13.34
C ILE A 128 3.00 -2.62 -14.46
N MET A 129 4.03 -1.78 -14.29
CA MET A 129 4.42 -0.81 -15.33
C MET A 129 4.90 -1.50 -16.62
N THR A 130 5.68 -2.58 -16.49
CA THR A 130 6.19 -3.34 -17.65
C THR A 130 5.09 -4.11 -18.37
N ASN A 131 4.03 -4.48 -17.67
CA ASN A 131 2.91 -5.28 -18.19
C ASN A 131 1.63 -4.44 -18.38
N GLU A 132 1.76 -3.11 -18.54
CA GLU A 132 0.65 -2.21 -18.88
C GLU A 132 -0.56 -2.32 -17.92
N GLY A 133 -0.31 -2.48 -16.62
CA GLY A 133 -1.37 -2.56 -15.60
C GLY A 133 -1.96 -3.96 -15.38
N ARG A 134 -1.47 -4.99 -16.07
CA ARG A 134 -1.94 -6.38 -15.88
C ARG A 134 -1.42 -6.98 -14.57
N ASN A 135 -2.08 -8.06 -14.13
CA ASN A 135 -1.76 -8.77 -12.88
C ASN A 135 -1.20 -10.20 -13.09
N ASN A 136 -0.93 -10.59 -14.33
CA ASN A 136 -0.46 -11.94 -14.69
C ASN A 136 1.07 -12.03 -14.84
N TYR A 137 1.80 -11.09 -14.22
CA TYR A 137 3.26 -11.04 -14.26
C TYR A 137 3.90 -12.02 -13.27
N ARG A 138 5.15 -12.39 -13.54
CA ARG A 138 5.94 -13.21 -12.63
C ARG A 138 6.86 -12.31 -11.82
N LEU A 139 6.66 -12.27 -10.50
CA LEU A 139 7.48 -11.44 -9.63
C LEU A 139 8.97 -11.86 -9.68
N PRO A 140 9.90 -10.95 -10.02
CA PRO A 140 11.33 -11.24 -10.04
C PRO A 140 11.88 -11.52 -8.64
N ARG A 141 12.82 -12.46 -8.54
CA ARG A 141 13.50 -12.83 -7.29
C ARG A 141 14.87 -12.15 -7.22
N ILE A 142 15.04 -11.22 -6.29
CA ILE A 142 16.32 -10.51 -6.07
C ILE A 142 17.18 -11.12 -4.94
N HIS A 143 16.87 -12.34 -4.50
CA HIS A 143 17.59 -13.05 -3.44
C HIS A 143 17.85 -12.21 -2.17
N LYS A 144 16.78 -11.61 -1.64
CA LYS A 144 16.84 -10.65 -0.51
C LYS A 144 17.67 -11.14 0.68
N ASP A 145 17.54 -12.42 1.07
CA ASP A 145 18.29 -12.99 2.19
C ASP A 145 19.81 -13.05 1.93
N LYS A 146 20.23 -13.27 0.67
CA LYS A 146 21.66 -13.21 0.32
C LYS A 146 22.19 -11.78 0.45
N LEU A 147 21.39 -10.79 0.05
CA LEU A 147 21.76 -9.38 0.17
C LEU A 147 21.81 -8.92 1.64
N ILE A 148 20.90 -9.41 2.48
CA ILE A 148 20.93 -9.20 3.94
C ILE A 148 22.23 -9.74 4.53
N ASN A 149 22.57 -11.00 4.24
CA ASN A 149 23.78 -11.63 4.76
C ASN A 149 25.07 -10.92 4.31
N ALA A 150 25.02 -10.22 3.16
CA ALA A 150 26.13 -9.40 2.67
C ALA A 150 26.11 -7.95 3.18
N GLY A 151 25.09 -7.54 3.94
CA GLY A 151 24.91 -6.14 4.37
C GLY A 151 24.59 -5.17 3.22
N GLN A 152 24.04 -5.68 2.12
CA GLN A 152 23.85 -4.96 0.85
C GLN A 152 22.38 -4.85 0.42
N LEU A 153 21.43 -5.23 1.28
CA LEU A 153 20.01 -5.10 0.94
C LEU A 153 19.64 -3.61 0.82
N PRO A 154 19.15 -3.15 -0.34
CA PRO A 154 18.75 -1.75 -0.50
C PRO A 154 17.45 -1.47 0.26
N THR A 155 17.15 -0.19 0.49
CA THR A 155 15.82 0.26 0.99
C THR A 155 14.92 0.73 -0.15
N THR A 156 15.48 0.97 -1.33
CA THR A 156 14.77 1.44 -2.52
C THR A 156 15.40 0.86 -3.77
N LEU A 157 14.56 0.49 -4.73
CA LEU A 157 14.95 0.00 -6.04
C LEU A 157 14.84 1.12 -7.07
N MET A 158 15.78 1.16 -8.00
CA MET A 158 15.72 2.08 -9.12
C MET A 158 14.63 1.63 -10.11
N CYS A 159 13.82 2.58 -10.53
CA CYS A 159 12.90 2.42 -11.65
C CYS A 159 13.59 2.94 -12.92
N ASP A 160 13.63 2.12 -13.95
CA ASP A 160 14.23 2.49 -15.23
C ASP A 160 13.37 3.56 -15.92
N ALA A 161 14.00 4.63 -16.38
CA ALA A 161 13.29 5.78 -16.96
C ALA A 161 12.46 5.38 -18.19
N GLU A 162 12.92 4.40 -18.96
CA GLU A 162 12.21 3.85 -20.12
C GLU A 162 10.93 3.11 -19.71
N ILE A 163 10.96 2.35 -18.61
CA ILE A 163 9.78 1.66 -18.07
C ILE A 163 8.75 2.70 -17.65
N LEU A 164 9.17 3.72 -16.91
CA LEU A 164 8.29 4.79 -16.45
C LEU A 164 7.69 5.56 -17.64
N PHE A 165 8.51 5.92 -18.63
CA PHE A 165 8.06 6.60 -19.84
C PHE A 165 7.05 5.78 -20.65
N SER A 166 7.32 4.48 -20.82
CA SER A 166 6.43 3.56 -21.54
C SER A 166 5.10 3.41 -20.81
N ALA A 167 5.11 3.26 -19.49
CA ALA A 167 3.90 3.18 -18.68
C ALA A 167 3.06 4.47 -18.77
N HIS A 168 3.69 5.64 -18.67
CA HIS A 168 3.00 6.92 -18.86
C HIS A 168 2.39 7.05 -20.27
N SER A 169 3.12 6.62 -21.30
CA SER A 169 2.64 6.64 -22.68
C SER A 169 1.44 5.72 -22.88
N ALA A 170 1.47 4.50 -22.31
CA ALA A 170 0.36 3.56 -22.35
C ALA A 170 -0.90 4.12 -21.67
N ILE A 171 -0.76 4.74 -20.49
CA ILE A 171 -1.86 5.41 -19.78
C ILE A 171 -2.45 6.53 -20.63
N ALA A 172 -1.62 7.36 -21.26
CA ALA A 172 -2.07 8.45 -22.12
C ALA A 172 -2.88 7.91 -23.32
N MET A 173 -2.43 6.85 -23.98
CA MET A 173 -3.17 6.23 -25.09
C MET A 173 -4.53 5.68 -24.65
N LEU A 174 -4.60 4.98 -23.51
CA LEU A 174 -5.86 4.47 -22.96
C LEU A 174 -6.84 5.62 -22.64
N SER A 175 -6.35 6.75 -22.14
CA SER A 175 -7.20 7.91 -21.86
C SER A 175 -7.82 8.50 -23.13
N VAL A 176 -7.06 8.54 -24.24
CA VAL A 176 -7.57 9.00 -25.54
C VAL A 176 -8.61 8.03 -26.11
N GLU A 177 -8.34 6.73 -26.03
CA GLU A 177 -9.29 5.70 -26.47
C GLU A 177 -10.61 5.74 -25.68
N GLN A 178 -10.54 5.94 -24.37
CA GLN A 178 -11.72 6.09 -23.51
C GLN A 178 -12.55 7.32 -23.91
N ILE A 179 -11.90 8.48 -24.10
CA ILE A 179 -12.57 9.71 -24.54
C ILE A 179 -13.26 9.49 -25.89
N TYR A 180 -12.57 8.84 -26.84
CA TYR A 180 -13.14 8.55 -28.15
C TYR A 180 -14.32 7.57 -28.07
N ALA A 181 -14.20 6.51 -27.26
CA ALA A 181 -15.27 5.55 -27.05
C ALA A 181 -16.52 6.19 -26.40
N GLU A 182 -16.33 7.09 -25.45
CA GLU A 182 -17.42 7.87 -24.82
C GLU A 182 -18.09 8.81 -25.82
N GLN A 183 -17.32 9.50 -26.65
CA GLN A 183 -17.84 10.35 -27.73
C GLN A 183 -18.67 9.55 -28.74
N LEU A 184 -18.18 8.37 -29.16
CA LEU A 184 -18.91 7.47 -30.04
C LEU A 184 -20.22 6.96 -29.42
N ARG A 185 -20.21 6.61 -28.13
CA ARG A 185 -21.43 6.20 -27.41
C ARG A 185 -22.43 7.34 -27.28
N ALA A 186 -21.96 8.57 -27.01
CA ALA A 186 -22.82 9.75 -26.93
C ALA A 186 -23.42 10.15 -28.30
N ALA A 187 -22.74 9.82 -29.39
CA ALA A 187 -23.20 10.07 -30.76
C ALA A 187 -24.21 9.02 -31.28
N GLN A 188 -24.40 7.90 -30.60
CA GLN A 188 -25.44 6.93 -30.97
C GLN A 188 -26.83 7.44 -30.52
N PRO A 189 -27.84 7.45 -31.41
CA PRO A 189 -29.18 7.85 -31.02
C PRO A 189 -29.71 6.89 -29.97
N ARG A 190 -30.25 7.44 -28.87
CA ARG A 190 -30.94 6.63 -27.86
C ARG A 190 -32.18 5.98 -28.49
N PRO A 191 -32.47 4.70 -28.17
CA PRO A 191 -33.71 4.06 -28.61
C PRO A 191 -34.94 4.77 -28.07
#